data_AF-A0AAN0RJS9-F1
#
_entry.id   AF-A0AAN0RJS9-F1
#
_cell.length_a   1.000
_cell.length_b   1.000
_cell.length_c   1.000
_cell.angle_alpha   90.00
_cell.angle_beta   90.00
_cell.angle_gamma   90.00
#
_symmetry.space_group_name_H-M   'P 1'
#
loop_
_entity.id
_entity.type
_entity.pdbx_description
1 polymer ?
#
loop_
_entity_poly.entity_id
_entity_poly.type
_entity_poly.pdbx_seq_one_letter_code
_entity_poly.pdbx_strand_id
1 'polypeptide(L)'
;MKLAKISGLTGAAFSLCFFVHSVFHSFRISKGFAFFDSLFPELVGSFNTSIIFFMPAAVLLFRSAFSPVLEKASTVYPIVMAPTVLNVFLAYDPLAAGLPAVLLTMPFCIIFSIIYLCFPAPKN
;
A
#
# COMPACT_ATOMS: atom_id res chain seq x y z
N MET A 1 22.50 0.35 3.51
CA MET A 1 21.30 1.15 3.12
C MET A 1 20.58 1.57 4.40
N LYS A 2 20.10 2.82 4.52
CA LYS A 2 19.36 3.29 5.70
C LYS A 2 18.07 2.45 5.89
N LEU A 3 17.69 2.17 7.14
CA LEU A 3 16.58 1.26 7.46
C LEU A 3 15.28 1.71 6.81
N ALA A 4 15.01 3.02 6.79
CA ALA A 4 13.86 3.61 6.12
C ALA A 4 13.75 3.23 4.63
N LYS A 5 14.86 3.21 3.89
CA LYS A 5 14.86 2.82 2.47
C LYS A 5 14.57 1.34 2.28
N ILE A 6 15.07 0.49 3.18
CA ILE A 6 14.78 -0.95 3.16
C ILE A 6 13.28 -1.15 3.43
N SER A 7 12.76 -0.52 4.47
CA SER A 7 11.32 -0.57 4.80
C SER A 7 10.45 -0.07 3.65
N GLY A 8 10.87 1.01 2.99
CA GLY A 8 10.20 1.56 1.80
C GLY A 8 10.16 0.58 0.64
N LEU A 9 11.29 -0.04 0.28
CA LEU A 9 11.35 -1.05 -0.78
C LEU A 9 10.52 -2.30 -0.44
N THR A 10 10.63 -2.81 0.79
CA THR A 10 9.89 -4.00 1.22
C THR A 10 8.39 -3.76 1.20
N GLY A 11 7.93 -2.63 1.73
CA GLY A 11 6.51 -2.29 1.69
C GLY A 11 6.01 -1.95 0.27
N ALA A 12 6.86 -1.38 -0.59
CA ALA A 12 6.55 -1.22 -2.02
C ALA A 12 6.36 -2.57 -2.72
N ALA A 13 7.20 -3.56 -2.41
CA ALA A 13 7.06 -4.91 -2.95
C ALA A 13 5.73 -5.54 -2.52
N PHE A 14 5.34 -5.41 -1.25
CA PHE A 14 4.04 -5.87 -0.77
C PHE A 14 2.86 -5.12 -1.44
N SER A 15 2.98 -3.80 -1.58
CA SER A 15 1.97 -2.99 -2.29
C SER A 15 1.84 -3.40 -3.76
N LEU A 16 2.95 -3.76 -4.40
CA LEU A 16 2.95 -4.29 -5.77
C LEU A 16 2.27 -5.66 -5.85
N CYS A 17 2.52 -6.56 -4.90
CA CYS A 17 1.81 -7.84 -4.83
C CYS A 17 0.30 -7.65 -4.70
N PHE A 18 -0.13 -6.72 -3.82
CA PHE A 18 -1.54 -6.35 -3.70
C PHE A 18 -2.10 -5.83 -5.01
N PHE A 19 -1.42 -4.89 -5.66
CA PHE A 19 -1.86 -4.32 -6.93
C PHE A 19 -1.99 -5.37 -8.04
N VAL A 20 -1.01 -6.25 -8.20
CA VAL A 20 -1.05 -7.34 -9.18
C VAL A 20 -2.24 -8.26 -8.92
N HIS A 21 -2.49 -8.59 -7.65
CA HIS A 21 -3.67 -9.38 -7.26
C HIS A 21 -4.98 -8.65 -7.61
N SER A 22 -5.10 -7.36 -7.29
CA SER A 22 -6.28 -6.55 -7.61
C SER A 22 -6.55 -6.50 -9.12
N VAL A 23 -5.51 -6.29 -9.93
CA VAL A 23 -5.62 -6.31 -11.40
C VAL A 23 -6.14 -7.67 -11.88
N PHE A 24 -5.53 -8.77 -11.42
CA PHE A 24 -5.99 -10.12 -11.78
C PHE A 24 -7.45 -10.36 -11.38
N HIS A 25 -7.84 -9.88 -10.19
CA HIS A 25 -9.21 -9.99 -9.71
C HIS A 25 -10.18 -9.19 -10.59
N SER A 26 -9.84 -7.97 -11.02
CA SER A 26 -10.63 -7.18 -11.96
C SER A 26 -10.89 -7.93 -13.27
N PHE A 27 -9.87 -8.55 -13.86
CA PHE A 27 -10.05 -9.39 -15.06
C PHE A 27 -10.99 -10.58 -14.80
N ARG A 28 -10.93 -11.18 -13.62
CA ARG A 28 -11.75 -12.34 -13.27
C ARG A 28 -13.24 -11.97 -13.12
N ILE A 29 -13.54 -10.86 -12.45
CA ILE A 29 -14.93 -10.43 -12.21
C ILE A 29 -15.58 -9.81 -13.44
N SER A 30 -14.80 -9.18 -14.31
CA SER A 30 -15.31 -8.55 -15.54
C SER A 30 -15.48 -9.55 -16.70
N LYS A 31 -15.17 -10.83 -16.48
CA LYS A 31 -15.31 -11.86 -17.51
C LYS A 31 -16.78 -12.00 -17.92
N GLY A 32 -17.07 -11.79 -19.21
CA GLY A 32 -18.43 -11.88 -19.76
C GLY A 32 -19.16 -10.55 -19.86
N PHE A 33 -18.56 -9.45 -19.40
CA PHE A 33 -19.09 -8.10 -19.55
C PHE A 33 -18.34 -7.32 -20.64
N ALA A 34 -18.96 -6.26 -21.17
CA ALA A 34 -18.30 -5.33 -22.06
C ALA A 34 -17.19 -4.56 -21.32
N PHE A 35 -16.11 -4.23 -22.03
CA PHE A 35 -14.92 -3.63 -21.44
C PHE A 35 -15.22 -2.33 -20.66
N PHE A 36 -15.92 -1.39 -21.27
CA PHE A 36 -16.20 -0.07 -20.67
C PHE A 36 -17.21 -0.13 -19.52
N ASP A 37 -18.07 -1.16 -19.51
CA ASP A 37 -19.09 -1.32 -18.49
C ASP A 37 -18.57 -2.01 -17.23
N SER A 38 -17.45 -2.73 -17.30
CA SER A 38 -16.92 -3.51 -16.18
C SER A 38 -15.40 -3.44 -16.02
N LEU A 39 -14.61 -3.93 -16.97
CA LEU A 39 -13.16 -4.05 -16.74
C LEU A 39 -12.47 -2.70 -16.58
N PHE A 40 -12.86 -1.71 -17.39
CA PHE A 40 -12.31 -0.37 -17.32
C PHE A 40 -12.52 0.29 -15.93
N PRO A 41 -13.74 0.41 -15.40
CA PRO A 41 -13.94 1.01 -14.08
C PRO A 41 -13.25 0.21 -12.96
N GLU A 42 -13.21 -1.12 -13.03
CA GLU A 42 -12.53 -1.97 -12.04
C GLU A 42 -11.01 -1.77 -12.01
N LEU A 43 -10.38 -1.64 -13.19
CA LEU A 43 -8.96 -1.32 -13.29
C LEU A 43 -8.69 0.09 -12.74
N VAL A 44 -9.47 1.10 -13.15
CA VAL A 44 -9.32 2.47 -12.65
C VAL A 44 -9.46 2.51 -11.12
N GLY A 45 -10.43 1.79 -10.56
CA GLY A 45 -10.58 1.63 -9.11
C GLY A 45 -9.36 0.98 -8.46
N SER A 46 -8.81 -0.08 -9.04
CA SER A 46 -7.61 -0.77 -8.56
C SER A 46 -6.36 0.12 -8.59
N PHE A 47 -6.19 0.93 -9.64
CA PHE A 47 -5.10 1.91 -9.72
C PHE A 47 -5.24 3.00 -8.66
N ASN A 48 -6.42 3.61 -8.54
CA ASN A 48 -6.66 4.70 -7.59
C ASN A 48 -6.45 4.27 -6.14
N THR A 49 -6.95 3.09 -5.77
CA THR A 49 -6.77 2.54 -4.43
C THR A 49 -5.31 2.16 -4.14
N SER A 50 -4.58 1.68 -5.15
CA SER A 50 -3.17 1.29 -4.99
C SER A 50 -2.24 2.45 -4.69
N ILE A 51 -2.55 3.67 -5.16
CA ILE A 51 -1.78 4.89 -4.85
C ILE A 51 -1.60 5.04 -3.33
N ILE A 52 -2.65 4.77 -2.55
CA ILE A 52 -2.64 4.90 -1.08
C ILE A 52 -1.59 3.95 -0.47
N PHE A 53 -1.53 2.70 -0.95
CA PHE A 53 -0.59 1.70 -0.41
C PHE A 53 0.87 2.00 -0.78
N PHE A 54 1.11 2.68 -1.92
CA PHE A 54 2.44 3.11 -2.34
C PHE A 54 2.92 4.43 -1.70
N MET A 55 2.02 5.26 -1.14
CA MET A 55 2.41 6.55 -0.54
C MET A 55 3.52 6.42 0.52
N PRO A 56 3.45 5.49 1.50
CA PRO A 56 4.52 5.36 2.49
C PRO A 56 5.88 5.02 1.86
N ALA A 57 5.89 4.16 0.84
CA ALA A 57 7.11 3.83 0.12
C ALA A 57 7.71 5.06 -0.56
N ALA A 58 6.88 5.88 -1.22
CA ALA A 58 7.34 7.11 -1.86
C ALA A 58 8.03 8.03 -0.85
N VAL A 59 7.40 8.27 0.31
CA VAL A 59 7.99 9.13 1.34
C VAL A 59 9.30 8.55 1.88
N LEU A 60 9.34 7.25 2.18
CA LEU A 60 10.53 6.57 2.72
C LEU A 60 11.71 6.51 1.75
N LEU A 61 11.44 6.43 0.45
CA LEU A 61 12.49 6.30 -0.58
C LEU A 61 13.03 7.66 -1.04
N PHE A 62 12.15 8.66 -1.18
CA PHE A 62 12.52 9.95 -1.79
C PHE A 62 12.96 11.00 -0.77
N ARG A 63 12.67 10.84 0.52
CA ARG A 63 13.17 11.77 1.55
C ARG A 63 14.64 11.50 1.89
N SER A 64 15.41 12.56 2.07
CA SER A 64 16.87 12.50 2.27
C SER A 64 17.29 12.05 3.68
N ALA A 65 16.55 12.43 4.71
CA ALA A 65 16.89 12.14 6.11
C ALA A 65 15.65 12.01 6.99
N PHE A 66 15.77 11.15 8.00
CA PHE A 66 14.78 10.91 9.04
C PHE A 66 15.45 11.01 10.41
N SER A 67 14.69 11.36 11.45
CA SER A 67 15.18 11.23 12.82
C SER A 67 15.40 9.75 13.17
N PRO A 68 16.27 9.42 14.15
CA PRO A 68 16.50 8.03 14.54
C PRO A 68 15.23 7.28 14.96
N VAL A 69 14.25 7.98 15.54
CA VAL A 69 12.96 7.42 15.93
C VAL A 69 12.15 7.04 14.69
N LEU A 70 12.03 7.94 13.70
CA LEU A 70 11.34 7.66 12.44
C LEU A 70 12.06 6.61 11.61
N GLU A 71 13.39 6.56 11.66
CA GLU A 71 14.15 5.53 10.95
C GLU A 71 13.81 4.13 11.48
N LYS A 72 13.67 3.96 12.80
CA LYS A 72 13.21 2.71 13.41
C LYS A 72 11.73 2.43 13.17
N ALA A 73 10.87 3.45 13.32
CA ALA A 73 9.43 3.32 13.09
C ALA A 73 9.08 3.02 11.63
N SER A 74 10.03 3.17 10.70
CA SER A 74 9.80 2.91 9.28
C SER A 74 9.39 1.47 8.99
N THR A 75 9.82 0.54 9.85
CA THR A 75 9.53 -0.90 9.74
C THR A 75 8.05 -1.21 9.96
N VAL A 76 7.29 -0.32 10.58
CA VAL A 76 5.84 -0.50 10.79
C VAL A 76 5.12 -0.58 9.44
N TYR A 77 5.58 0.15 8.42
CA TYR A 77 4.96 0.11 7.09
C TYR A 77 4.93 -1.29 6.45
N PRO A 78 6.07 -1.98 6.23
CA PRO A 78 6.03 -3.33 5.70
C PRO A 78 5.35 -4.32 6.64
N ILE A 79 5.42 -4.11 7.96
CA ILE A 79 4.73 -4.96 8.96
C ILE A 79 3.21 -4.86 8.82
N VAL A 80 2.66 -3.68 8.49
CA VAL A 80 1.22 -3.52 8.25
C VAL A 80 0.83 -4.03 6.86
N MET A 81 1.67 -3.81 5.84
CA MET A 81 1.37 -4.28 4.48
C MET A 81 1.37 -5.80 4.33
N ALA A 82 2.28 -6.51 5.00
CA ALA A 82 2.40 -7.96 4.91
C ALA A 82 1.09 -8.72 5.28
N PRO A 83 0.47 -8.50 6.46
CA PRO A 83 -0.79 -9.16 6.82
C PRO A 83 -1.94 -8.73 5.92
N THR A 84 -1.97 -7.49 5.42
CA THR A 84 -3.00 -7.05 4.48
C THR A 84 -2.93 -7.83 3.17
N VAL A 85 -1.73 -7.98 2.62
CA VAL A 85 -1.48 -8.79 1.43
C VAL A 85 -1.86 -10.24 1.69
N LEU A 86 -1.43 -10.80 2.82
CA LEU A 86 -1.74 -12.18 3.20
C LEU A 86 -3.25 -12.41 3.35
N ASN A 87 -3.98 -11.48 3.98
CA ASN A 87 -5.43 -11.54 4.13
C ASN A 87 -6.12 -11.60 2.77
N VAL A 88 -5.67 -10.77 1.82
CA VAL A 88 -6.25 -10.70 0.48
C VAL A 88 -6.02 -12.00 -0.31
N PHE A 89 -4.88 -12.66 -0.12
CA PHE A 89 -4.60 -13.96 -0.76
C PHE A 89 -5.35 -15.13 -0.11
N LEU A 90 -5.62 -15.08 1.19
CA LEU A 90 -6.20 -16.20 1.94
C LEU A 90 -7.70 -16.10 2.18
N ALA A 91 -8.28 -14.90 2.11
CA ALA A 91 -9.69 -14.70 2.37
C ALA A 91 -10.56 -15.29 1.25
N TYR A 92 -11.56 -16.07 1.63
CA TYR A 92 -12.52 -16.69 0.71
C TYR A 92 -13.59 -15.70 0.25
N ASP A 93 -13.88 -14.69 1.07
CA ASP A 93 -14.93 -13.70 0.82
C ASP A 93 -14.32 -12.32 0.46
N PRO A 94 -14.78 -11.66 -0.63
CA PRO A 94 -14.25 -10.37 -1.05
C PRO A 94 -14.38 -9.25 0.00
N LEU A 95 -15.45 -9.25 0.81
CA LEU A 95 -15.64 -8.26 1.85
C LEU A 95 -14.67 -8.51 3.00
N ALA A 96 -14.49 -9.77 3.41
CA ALA A 96 -13.48 -10.15 4.41
C ALA A 96 -12.04 -9.83 3.95
N ALA A 97 -11.77 -9.94 2.65
CA ALA A 97 -10.48 -9.57 2.05
C ALA A 97 -10.24 -8.05 2.09
N GLY A 98 -11.24 -7.27 1.62
CA GLY A 98 -11.11 -5.83 1.39
C GLY A 98 -11.38 -4.94 2.59
N LEU A 99 -12.28 -5.34 3.50
CA LEU A 99 -12.71 -4.50 4.62
C LEU A 99 -11.55 -4.13 5.58
N PRO A 100 -10.65 -5.05 5.97
CA PRO A 100 -9.48 -4.69 6.77
C PRO A 100 -8.52 -3.74 6.04
N ALA A 101 -8.40 -3.89 4.72
CA ALA A 101 -7.57 -2.99 3.92
C ALA A 101 -8.12 -1.56 3.94
N VAL A 102 -9.43 -1.40 3.76
CA VAL A 102 -10.10 -0.09 3.74
C VAL A 102 -10.16 0.54 5.13
N LEU A 103 -10.50 -0.20 6.18
CA LEU A 103 -10.71 0.37 7.52
C LEU A 103 -9.42 0.56 8.32
N LEU A 104 -8.37 -0.20 8.04
CA LEU A 104 -7.14 -0.17 8.85
C LEU A 104 -5.93 0.23 8.01
N THR A 105 -5.71 -0.46 6.88
CA THR A 105 -4.45 -0.30 6.13
C THR A 105 -4.40 1.03 5.39
N MET A 106 -5.49 1.42 4.70
CA MET A 106 -5.56 2.68 3.98
C MET A 106 -5.40 3.90 4.91
N PRO A 107 -6.15 4.02 6.03
CA PRO A 107 -5.93 5.09 7.00
C PRO A 107 -4.51 5.10 7.55
N PHE A 108 -3.95 3.92 7.88
CA PHE A 108 -2.57 3.81 8.33
C PHE A 108 -1.58 4.37 7.28
N CYS A 109 -1.69 3.96 6.01
CA CYS A 109 -0.80 4.43 4.95
C CYS A 109 -0.86 5.95 4.77
N ILE A 110 -2.05 6.53 4.84
CA ILE A 110 -2.24 7.99 4.75
C ILE A 110 -1.59 8.69 5.94
N ILE A 111 -1.95 8.30 7.17
CA ILE A 111 -1.46 8.91 8.40
C ILE A 111 0.06 8.77 8.50
N PHE A 112 0.59 7.58 8.24
CA PHE A 112 2.02 7.31 8.23
C PHE A 112 2.73 8.24 7.23
N SER A 113 2.23 8.36 6.00
CA SER A 113 2.84 9.23 4.99
C SER A 113 2.84 10.69 5.42
N ILE A 114 1.74 11.18 5.99
CA ILE A 114 1.63 12.55 6.50
C ILE A 114 2.65 12.79 7.63
N ILE A 115 2.75 11.88 8.60
CA ILE A 115 3.74 11.98 9.69
C ILE A 115 5.16 12.07 9.11
N TYR A 116 5.51 11.19 8.17
CA TYR A 116 6.85 11.15 7.59
C TYR A 116 7.14 12.31 6.64
N LEU A 117 6.14 13.03 6.13
CA LEU A 117 6.32 14.27 5.37
C LEU A 117 6.45 15.49 6.28
N CYS A 118 5.60 15.59 7.30
CA CYS A 118 5.46 16.79 8.13
C CYS A 118 6.50 16.88 9.26
N PHE A 119 7.06 15.76 9.74
CA PHE A 119 8.06 15.83 10.80
C PHE A 119 9.36 16.42 10.27
N PRO A 120 9.94 17.46 10.90
CA PRO A 120 11.14 18.11 10.42
C PRO A 120 12.33 17.14 10.35
N ALA A 121 13.15 17.29 9.31
CA ALA A 121 14.39 16.52 9.22
C ALA A 121 15.30 16.93 10.40
N PRO A 122 16.01 15.99 11.03
CA PRO A 122 17.00 16.35 12.03
C PRO A 122 17.99 17.34 11.41
N LYS A 123 18.21 18.47 12.09
CA LYS A 123 19.30 19.39 11.74
C LYS A 123 20.59 18.64 12.05
N ASN A 124 21.40 18.40 11.03
CA ASN A 124 22.75 17.82 11.16
C ASN A 124 23.60 18.66 12.11
#